data_AF-A0A7W7FUK2-F1
#
_entry.id   AF-A0A7W7FUK2-F1
#
_cell.length_a   1.000
_cell.length_b   1.000
_cell.length_c   1.000
_cell.angle_alpha   90.00
_cell.angle_beta   90.00
_cell.angle_gamma   90.00
#
_symmetry.space_group_name_H-M   'P 1'
#
loop_
_entity.id
_entity.type
_entity.pdbx_description
1 polymer ?
#
loop_
_entity_poly.entity_id
_entity_poly.type
_entity_poly.pdbx_seq_one_letter_code
_entity_poly.pdbx_strand_id
1 'polypeptide(L)'
;MIGTMLAAALLAMPGVPVGASVQGTALIQVHNPDSVFEVTVDARGDAGTIRFEHRFQGESGWATGIVDCVRTGGPVGVVTGKVDRVHRIGWLKPGDRFSLSVYDHGRRDRIGMAWQQEAAHCLGPAPDRAITGGNLKVRAGSGTDAPD
;
A
#
# COMPACT_ATOMS: atom_id res chain seq x y z
N MET A 1 49.32 -38.45 10.99
CA MET A 1 48.90 -37.48 9.96
C MET A 1 47.81 -36.63 10.57
N ILE A 2 48.11 -35.38 10.92
CA ILE A 2 47.17 -34.46 11.60
C ILE A 2 46.60 -33.56 10.51
N GLY A 3 45.33 -33.74 10.17
CA GLY A 3 44.63 -32.94 9.16
C GLY A 3 43.90 -31.79 9.83
N THR A 4 44.44 -30.58 9.69
CA THR A 4 43.80 -29.34 10.15
C THR A 4 42.61 -29.02 9.24
N MET A 5 41.39 -29.13 9.74
CA MET A 5 40.22 -28.57 9.06
C MET A 5 40.15 -27.07 9.34
N LEU A 6 40.37 -26.25 8.31
CA LEU A 6 40.00 -24.84 8.32
C LEU A 6 38.48 -24.75 8.25
N ALA A 7 37.84 -24.27 9.31
CA ALA A 7 36.45 -23.81 9.26
C ALA A 7 36.43 -22.39 8.67
N ALA A 8 35.89 -22.25 7.46
CA ALA A 8 35.62 -20.95 6.86
C ALA A 8 34.43 -20.31 7.58
N ALA A 9 34.66 -19.20 8.29
CA ALA A 9 33.59 -18.37 8.83
C ALA A 9 32.89 -17.64 7.66
N LEU A 10 31.64 -18.01 7.36
CA LEU A 10 30.78 -17.19 6.50
C LEU A 10 30.44 -15.90 7.26
N LEU A 11 31.06 -14.79 6.86
CA LEU A 11 30.59 -13.46 7.23
C LEU A 11 29.23 -13.24 6.56
N ALA A 12 28.17 -13.17 7.36
CA ALA A 12 26.86 -12.71 6.89
C ALA A 12 27.01 -11.26 6.43
N MET A 13 26.88 -11.03 5.12
CA MET A 13 26.80 -9.67 4.59
C MET A 13 25.57 -8.99 5.20
N PRO A 14 25.67 -7.72 5.65
CA PRO A 14 24.49 -6.99 6.09
C PRO A 14 23.49 -6.95 4.93
N GLY A 15 22.30 -7.51 5.15
CA GLY A 15 21.25 -7.56 4.14
C GLY A 15 20.87 -6.15 3.69
N VAL A 16 20.62 -5.98 2.38
CA VAL A 16 20.11 -4.72 1.82
C VAL A 16 18.89 -4.28 2.63
N PRO A 17 18.84 -3.03 3.14
CA PRO A 17 17.68 -2.54 3.88
C PRO A 17 16.41 -2.72 3.05
N VAL A 18 15.43 -3.44 3.59
CA VAL A 18 14.14 -3.60 2.94
C VAL A 18 13.32 -2.35 3.27
N GLY A 19 12.92 -1.59 2.25
CA GLY A 19 12.05 -0.44 2.43
C GLY A 19 10.68 -0.83 3.01
N ALA A 20 10.02 0.14 3.66
CA ALA A 20 8.65 -0.01 4.12
C ALA A 20 7.73 -0.45 2.99
N SER A 21 6.69 -1.23 3.27
CA SER A 21 5.79 -1.74 2.23
C SER A 21 4.34 -1.83 2.65
N VAL A 22 3.47 -1.66 1.66
CA VAL A 22 2.03 -1.90 1.74
C VAL A 22 1.67 -2.76 0.53
N GLN A 23 1.18 -3.97 0.78
CA GLN A 23 0.93 -4.94 -0.29
C GLN A 23 -0.34 -5.75 -0.03
N GLY A 24 -1.03 -6.14 -1.10
CA GLY A 24 -2.23 -6.96 -1.05
C GLY A 24 -3.50 -6.21 -1.48
N THR A 25 -4.65 -6.80 -1.17
CA THR A 25 -5.95 -6.30 -1.61
C THR A 25 -6.83 -5.95 -0.41
N ALA A 26 -7.62 -4.89 -0.56
CA ALA A 26 -8.72 -4.52 0.32
C ALA A 26 -10.03 -4.49 -0.46
N LEU A 27 -11.06 -5.11 0.10
CA LEU A 27 -12.41 -5.13 -0.43
C LEU A 27 -13.34 -4.41 0.54
N ILE A 28 -14.13 -3.48 0.05
CA ILE A 28 -15.17 -2.79 0.80
C ILE A 28 -16.50 -3.05 0.09
N GLN A 29 -17.37 -3.81 0.74
CA GLN A 29 -18.75 -3.92 0.33
C GLN A 29 -19.46 -2.60 0.66
N VAL A 30 -19.74 -1.81 -0.37
CA VAL A 30 -20.46 -0.53 -0.24
C VAL A 30 -21.97 -0.80 -0.19
N HIS A 31 -22.44 -1.72 -1.03
CA HIS A 31 -23.79 -2.26 -1.04
C HIS A 31 -23.70 -3.74 -1.41
N ASN A 32 -24.21 -4.63 -0.57
CA ASN A 32 -24.08 -6.07 -0.76
C ASN A 32 -25.23 -6.63 -1.60
N PRO A 33 -24.99 -7.44 -2.65
CA PRO A 33 -23.70 -7.82 -3.25
C PRO A 33 -23.24 -6.90 -4.38
N ASP A 34 -24.11 -5.99 -4.81
CA ASP A 34 -24.00 -5.37 -6.13
C ASP A 34 -22.96 -4.25 -6.23
N SER A 35 -22.33 -3.84 -5.13
CA SER A 35 -21.38 -2.73 -5.08
C SER A 35 -20.14 -3.04 -4.23
N VAL A 36 -19.03 -3.35 -4.90
CA VAL A 36 -17.73 -3.64 -4.26
C VAL A 36 -16.71 -2.61 -4.70
N PHE A 37 -16.05 -1.98 -3.73
CA PHE A 37 -14.87 -1.18 -3.97
C PHE A 37 -13.62 -1.98 -3.60
N GLU A 38 -12.71 -2.14 -4.54
CA GLU A 38 -11.48 -2.90 -4.41
C GLU A 38 -10.27 -2.00 -4.56
N VAL A 39 -9.30 -2.17 -3.67
CA VAL A 39 -7.99 -1.54 -3.73
C VAL A 39 -6.93 -2.63 -3.73
N THR A 40 -6.13 -2.69 -4.78
CA THR A 40 -4.98 -3.61 -4.85
C THR A 40 -3.70 -2.80 -4.88
N VAL A 41 -2.79 -3.09 -3.94
CA VAL A 41 -1.56 -2.34 -3.71
C VAL A 41 -0.37 -3.27 -3.85
N ASP A 42 0.65 -2.83 -4.58
CA ASP A 42 1.99 -3.39 -4.51
C ASP A 42 3.00 -2.25 -4.43
N ALA A 43 3.34 -1.86 -3.21
CA ALA A 43 4.18 -0.71 -2.92
C ALA A 43 5.29 -1.05 -1.91
N ARG A 44 6.52 -0.65 -2.22
CA ARG A 44 7.71 -0.84 -1.37
C ARG A 44 8.72 0.28 -1.57
N GLY A 45 9.27 0.79 -0.48
CA GLY A 45 10.11 1.99 -0.51
C GLY A 45 9.30 3.17 -1.03
N ASP A 46 9.81 3.92 -1.99
CA ASP A 46 9.09 5.05 -2.60
C ASP A 46 8.59 4.74 -4.02
N ALA A 47 8.28 3.46 -4.30
CA ALA A 47 7.83 3.02 -5.61
C ALA A 47 6.77 1.92 -5.52
N GLY A 48 6.06 1.72 -6.63
CA GLY A 48 5.07 0.66 -6.77
C GLY A 48 3.86 1.10 -7.57
N THR A 49 2.82 0.28 -7.49
CA THR A 49 1.55 0.54 -8.17
C THR A 49 0.38 0.32 -7.24
N ILE A 50 -0.72 0.99 -7.58
CA ILE A 50 -2.00 0.79 -6.93
C ILE A 50 -3.10 0.75 -7.98
N ARG A 51 -4.14 -0.03 -7.73
CA ARG A 51 -5.36 -0.08 -8.52
C ARG A 51 -6.55 0.14 -7.60
N PHE A 52 -7.44 1.04 -8.02
CA PHE A 52 -8.75 1.27 -7.44
C PHE A 52 -9.80 0.82 -8.43
N GLU A 53 -10.79 0.07 -7.99
CA GLU A 53 -11.87 -0.40 -8.84
C GLU A 53 -13.19 -0.41 -8.07
N HIS A 54 -14.21 0.19 -8.66
CA HIS A 54 -15.58 0.11 -8.17
C HIS A 54 -16.39 -0.71 -9.15
N ARG A 55 -16.84 -1.89 -8.70
CA ARG A 55 -17.79 -2.73 -9.42
C ARG A 55 -19.19 -2.45 -8.90
N PHE A 56 -20.10 -2.05 -9.79
CA PHE A 56 -21.49 -1.75 -9.46
C PHE A 56 -22.44 -2.30 -10.52
N GLN A 57 -23.38 -3.18 -10.14
CA GLN A 57 -24.44 -3.72 -11.03
C GLN A 57 -23.92 -4.26 -12.39
N GLY A 58 -22.77 -4.95 -12.38
CA GLY A 58 -22.16 -5.50 -13.59
C GLY A 58 -21.30 -4.51 -14.40
N GLU A 59 -21.26 -3.24 -13.98
CA GLU A 59 -20.33 -2.24 -14.51
C GLU A 59 -19.09 -2.08 -13.63
N SER A 60 -18.00 -1.57 -14.21
CA SER A 60 -16.76 -1.29 -13.48
C SER A 60 -16.16 0.05 -13.89
N GLY A 61 -15.86 0.90 -12.90
CA GLY A 61 -14.97 2.06 -13.05
C GLY A 61 -13.65 1.79 -12.34
N TRP A 62 -12.53 2.18 -12.91
CA TRP A 62 -11.22 1.93 -12.32
C TRP A 62 -10.19 3.02 -12.58
N ALA A 63 -9.19 3.09 -11.71
CA ALA A 63 -7.98 3.88 -11.87
C ALA A 63 -6.74 3.08 -11.45
N THR A 64 -5.63 3.30 -12.14
CA THR A 64 -4.31 2.84 -11.70
C THR A 64 -3.47 4.05 -11.30
N GLY A 65 -2.54 3.86 -10.39
CA GLY A 65 -1.64 4.91 -9.92
C GLY A 65 -0.20 4.43 -9.82
N ILE A 66 0.74 5.36 -10.05
CA ILE A 66 2.16 5.18 -9.75
C ILE A 66 2.40 5.71 -8.34
N VAL A 67 2.93 4.87 -7.47
CA VAL A 67 3.29 5.23 -6.09
C VAL A 67 4.58 6.02 -6.10
N ASP A 68 4.60 7.11 -5.34
CA ASP A 68 5.77 7.98 -5.13
C ASP A 68 6.20 8.12 -3.67
N CYS A 69 5.47 7.51 -2.73
CA CYS A 69 5.87 7.45 -1.32
C CYS A 69 5.18 6.30 -0.57
N VAL A 70 5.94 5.59 0.28
CA VAL A 70 5.38 4.70 1.30
C VAL A 70 5.97 5.06 2.68
N ARG A 71 5.10 5.28 3.66
CA ARG A 71 5.48 5.47 5.07
C ARG A 71 4.76 4.48 5.94
N THR A 72 5.40 4.05 7.03
CA THR A 72 4.81 3.12 7.98
C THR A 72 5.14 3.53 9.40
N GLY A 73 4.18 3.38 10.32
CA GLY A 73 4.35 3.59 11.74
C GLY A 73 3.49 2.58 12.52
N GLY A 74 4.12 1.62 13.18
CA GLY A 74 3.43 0.49 13.80
C GLY A 74 2.55 -0.24 12.77
N PRO A 75 1.24 -0.46 13.05
CA PRO A 75 0.31 -1.11 12.13
C PRO A 75 -0.21 -0.19 11.00
N VAL A 76 0.19 1.08 10.98
CA VAL A 76 -0.31 2.06 10.00
C VAL A 76 0.66 2.18 8.83
N GLY A 77 0.13 2.17 7.61
CA GLY A 77 0.85 2.47 6.38
C GLY A 77 0.19 3.60 5.60
N VAL A 78 0.97 4.44 4.95
CA VAL A 78 0.52 5.50 4.04
C VAL A 78 1.17 5.28 2.69
N VAL A 79 0.37 5.27 1.63
CA VAL A 79 0.80 5.16 0.23
C VAL A 79 0.29 6.37 -0.52
N THR A 80 1.17 7.12 -1.17
CA THR A 80 0.77 8.25 -2.02
C THR A 80 1.32 8.10 -3.42
N GLY A 81 0.70 8.80 -4.35
CA GLY A 81 1.14 8.77 -5.74
C GLY A 81 0.26 9.59 -6.64
N LYS A 82 0.38 9.35 -7.95
CA LYS A 82 -0.43 10.00 -8.97
C LYS A 82 -1.13 8.97 -9.85
N VAL A 83 -2.33 9.31 -10.30
CA VAL A 83 -3.09 8.50 -11.25
C VAL A 83 -2.31 8.37 -12.56
N ASP A 84 -2.18 7.15 -13.04
CA ASP A 84 -1.58 6.80 -14.34
C ASP A 84 -2.67 6.70 -15.42
N ARG A 85 -3.66 5.85 -15.17
CA ARG A 85 -4.77 5.59 -16.10
C ARG A 85 -6.08 5.59 -15.35
N VAL A 86 -7.13 5.92 -16.08
CA VAL A 86 -8.50 5.97 -15.56
C VAL A 86 -9.48 5.48 -16.62
N HIS A 87 -10.54 4.81 -16.17
CA HIS A 87 -11.63 4.34 -17.01
C HIS A 87 -12.94 4.50 -16.27
N ARG A 88 -13.92 5.17 -16.91
CA ARG A 88 -15.29 5.37 -16.37
C ARG A 88 -15.34 6.02 -14.98
N ILE A 89 -14.38 6.89 -14.66
CA ILE A 89 -14.41 7.75 -13.47
C ILE A 89 -14.28 9.21 -13.94
N GLY A 90 -15.40 9.91 -14.11
CA GLY A 90 -15.43 11.21 -14.80
C GLY A 90 -14.77 12.37 -14.05
N TRP A 91 -14.57 12.25 -12.73
CA TRP A 91 -13.98 13.30 -11.90
C TRP A 91 -12.47 13.15 -11.70
N LEU A 92 -11.87 12.05 -12.17
CA LEU A 92 -10.45 11.73 -11.97
C LEU A 92 -9.71 11.72 -13.31
N LYS A 93 -8.46 12.21 -13.32
CA LYS A 93 -7.62 12.32 -14.52
C LYS A 93 -6.20 11.82 -14.25
N PRO A 94 -5.45 11.36 -15.28
CA PRO A 94 -4.02 11.12 -15.15
C PRO A 94 -3.29 12.33 -14.57
N GLY A 95 -2.39 12.09 -13.63
CA GLY A 95 -1.66 13.11 -12.89
C GLY A 95 -2.32 13.58 -11.59
N ASP A 96 -3.61 13.29 -11.38
CA ASP A 96 -4.29 13.61 -10.12
C ASP A 96 -3.63 12.88 -8.94
N ARG A 97 -3.47 13.58 -7.82
CA ARG A 97 -2.86 13.02 -6.61
C ARG A 97 -3.84 12.08 -5.92
N PHE A 98 -3.31 11.00 -5.33
CA PHE A 98 -4.05 10.16 -4.39
C PHE A 98 -3.24 9.93 -3.12
N SER A 99 -3.95 9.62 -2.03
CA SER A 99 -3.37 9.06 -0.81
C SER A 99 -4.25 7.92 -0.31
N LEU A 100 -3.61 6.88 0.22
CA LEU A 100 -4.22 5.74 0.88
C LEU A 100 -3.54 5.57 2.23
N SER A 101 -4.31 5.67 3.31
CA SER A 101 -3.91 5.20 4.63
C SER A 101 -4.47 3.82 4.88
N VAL A 102 -3.68 2.97 5.53
CA VAL A 102 -4.01 1.59 5.88
C VAL A 102 -3.75 1.42 7.37
N TYR A 103 -4.69 0.80 8.07
CA TYR A 103 -4.48 0.28 9.42
C TYR A 103 -4.60 -1.24 9.35
N ASP A 104 -3.48 -1.94 9.47
CA ASP A 104 -3.39 -3.40 9.47
C ASP A 104 -3.45 -3.90 10.92
N HIS A 105 -4.64 -4.32 11.34
CA HIS A 105 -4.91 -4.80 12.68
C HIS A 105 -5.52 -6.21 12.65
N GLY A 106 -4.96 -7.05 11.77
CA GLY A 106 -5.32 -8.45 11.60
C GLY A 106 -6.67 -8.65 10.92
N ARG A 107 -7.76 -8.66 11.70
CA ARG A 107 -9.14 -8.87 11.21
C ARG A 107 -9.99 -7.60 11.25
N ARG A 108 -9.43 -6.48 11.70
CA ARG A 108 -10.13 -5.20 11.89
C ARG A 108 -9.48 -4.11 11.06
N ASP A 109 -9.04 -4.49 9.87
CA ASP A 109 -8.28 -3.61 9.00
C ASP A 109 -9.17 -2.47 8.50
N ARG A 110 -8.57 -1.29 8.36
CA ARG A 110 -9.26 -0.09 7.89
C ARG A 110 -8.43 0.63 6.84
N ILE A 111 -9.10 1.40 5.99
CA ILE A 111 -8.45 2.32 5.07
C ILE A 111 -9.05 3.71 5.12
N GLY A 112 -8.27 4.69 4.69
CA GLY A 112 -8.72 6.05 4.41
C GLY A 112 -8.15 6.46 3.05
N MET A 113 -8.92 7.21 2.26
CA MET A 113 -8.49 7.65 0.92
C MET A 113 -8.79 9.13 0.73
N ALA A 114 -7.88 9.82 0.06
CA ALA A 114 -8.10 11.19 -0.39
C ALA A 114 -7.57 11.36 -1.81
N TRP A 115 -8.10 12.35 -2.53
CA TRP A 115 -7.81 12.60 -3.94
C TRP A 115 -7.54 14.07 -4.20
N GLN A 116 -6.85 14.36 -5.30
CA GLN A 116 -6.63 15.72 -5.81
C GLN A 116 -6.09 16.65 -4.72
N GLN A 117 -6.81 17.72 -4.37
CA GLN A 117 -6.36 18.73 -3.40
C GLN A 117 -6.37 18.22 -1.95
N GLU A 118 -7.14 17.19 -1.65
CA GLU A 118 -7.19 16.56 -0.32
C GLU A 118 -6.04 15.57 -0.11
N ALA A 119 -5.37 15.16 -1.20
CA ALA A 119 -4.23 14.28 -1.15
C ALA A 119 -2.92 15.09 -1.10
N ALA A 120 -2.06 14.76 -0.14
CA ALA A 120 -0.73 15.34 -0.01
C ALA A 120 0.34 14.25 -0.07
N HIS A 121 1.54 14.60 -0.52
CA HIS A 121 2.65 13.64 -0.63
C HIS A 121 3.07 13.14 0.76
N CYS A 122 3.23 11.82 0.90
CA CYS A 122 3.54 11.12 2.16
C CYS A 122 2.59 11.39 3.34
N LEU A 123 1.41 11.97 3.08
CA LEU A 123 0.36 12.19 4.08
C LEU A 123 -0.92 11.52 3.62
N GLY A 124 -1.71 11.02 4.56
CA GLY A 124 -2.99 10.39 4.28
C GLY A 124 -4.04 10.69 5.34
N PRO A 125 -5.33 10.53 5.01
CA PRO A 125 -6.42 10.73 5.94
C PRO A 125 -6.46 9.64 7.02
N ALA A 126 -7.26 9.83 8.07
CA ALA A 126 -7.47 8.79 9.07
C ALA A 126 -8.12 7.54 8.42
N PRO A 127 -7.67 6.31 8.74
CA PRO A 127 -8.25 5.08 8.23
C PRO A 127 -9.53 4.72 9.00
N ASP A 128 -10.63 5.38 8.68
CA ASP A 128 -11.92 5.23 9.37
C ASP A 128 -12.80 4.12 8.77
N ARG A 129 -12.62 3.77 7.50
CA ARG A 129 -13.44 2.81 6.78
C ARG A 129 -12.97 1.38 6.99
N ALA A 130 -13.83 0.53 7.54
CA ALA A 130 -13.55 -0.89 7.71
C ALA A 130 -13.47 -1.61 6.35
N ILE A 131 -12.47 -2.49 6.22
CA ILE A 131 -12.35 -3.42 5.10
C ILE A 131 -13.23 -4.64 5.39
N THR A 132 -13.98 -5.08 4.38
CA THR A 132 -14.87 -6.26 4.46
C THR A 132 -14.20 -7.57 4.04
N GLY A 133 -13.06 -7.51 3.35
CA GLY A 133 -12.26 -8.67 2.98
C GLY A 133 -10.95 -8.29 2.29
N GLY A 134 -10.11 -9.29 2.02
CA GLY A 134 -8.79 -9.09 1.41
C GLY A 134 -7.63 -9.48 2.33
N ASN A 135 -6.42 -9.14 1.93
CA ASN A 135 -5.16 -9.55 2.57
C ASN A 135 -4.14 -8.41 2.61
N LEU A 136 -4.59 -7.16 2.68
CA LEU A 136 -3.72 -6.00 2.77
C LEU A 136 -2.80 -6.13 3.99
N LYS A 137 -1.50 -5.86 3.78
CA LYS A 137 -0.46 -6.00 4.79
C LYS A 137 0.43 -4.77 4.81
N VAL A 138 0.71 -4.29 6.01
CA VAL A 138 1.69 -3.24 6.27
C VAL A 138 2.95 -3.88 6.85
N ARG A 139 4.12 -3.53 6.31
CA ARG A 139 5.41 -3.96 6.87
C ARG A 139 6.34 -2.77 7.01
N ALA A 140 6.89 -2.61 8.21
CA ALA A 140 7.94 -1.65 8.46
C ALA A 140 9.15 -1.91 7.57
N GLY A 141 9.84 -0.84 7.20
CA GLY A 141 11.18 -0.95 6.63
C GLY A 141 12.16 -1.41 7.70
N SER A 142 13.22 -2.12 7.30
CA SER A 142 14.28 -2.56 8.21
C SER A 142 15.37 -1.50 8.44
N GLY A 143 15.07 -0.22 8.17
CA GLY A 143 16.00 0.89 8.27
C GLY A 143 16.03 1.48 9.68
N THR A 144 17.21 1.50 10.29
CA THR A 144 17.56 2.11 11.57
C THR A 144 17.49 3.64 11.59
N ASP A 145 16.71 4.26 10.71
CA ASP A 145 16.57 5.72 10.65
C ASP A 145 15.34 6.13 11.48
N ALA A 146 15.44 5.90 12.79
CA ALA A 146 14.67 6.72 13.72
C ALA A 146 15.25 8.14 13.64
N PRO A 147 14.42 9.20 13.53
CA PRO A 147 14.94 10.55 13.69
C PRO A 147 15.43 10.72 15.13
N ASP A 148 16.70 11.12 15.27
CA ASP A 148 17.28 11.65 16.53
C ASP A 148 16.49 12.87 17.04
#